data_AF-A0A7W1YSJ8-F1
#
_entry.id   AF-A0A7W1YSJ8-F1
#
_cell.length_a   1.000
_cell.length_b   1.000
_cell.length_c   1.000
_cell.angle_alpha   90.00
_cell.angle_beta   90.00
_cell.angle_gamma   90.00
#
_symmetry.space_group_name_H-M   'P 1'
#
loop_
_entity.id
_entity.type
_entity.pdbx_description
1 polymer ?
#
loop_
_entity_poly.entity_id
_entity_poly.type
_entity_poly.pdbx_seq_one_letter_code
_entity_poly.pdbx_strand_id
1 'polypeptide(L)' 'MRALMLTLSVIALYVLHQDFWFWRDGTLVFGVMPIGLFYHAMYCLAASALMWALVTFAWPRGLEE' A
#
# COMPACT_ATOMS: atom_id res chain seq x y z
N MET A 1 -0.52 -1.38 21.11
CA MET A 1 -1.37 -1.96 20.04
C MET A 1 -1.34 -1.14 18.75
N ARG A 2 -1.61 0.19 18.77
CA ARG A 2 -1.60 1.02 17.55
C ARG A 2 -0.29 0.97 16.74
N ALA A 3 0.87 1.10 17.40
CA ALA A 3 2.17 1.00 16.73
C ALA A 3 2.36 -0.35 16.04
N LEU A 4 2.05 -1.46 16.73
CA LEU A 4 2.11 -2.81 16.16
C LEU A 4 1.24 -2.94 14.91
N MET A 5 0.00 -2.42 14.93
CA MET A 5 -0.89 -2.45 13.76
C MET A 5 -0.29 -1.67 12.58
N LEU A 6 0.25 -0.46 12.82
CA LEU A 6 0.87 0.34 11.76
C LEU A 6 2.12 -0.35 11.18
N THR A 7 2.96 -0.95 12.03
CA THR A 7 4.12 -1.72 11.59
C THR A 7 3.72 -2.93 10.75
N LEU A 8 2.70 -3.68 11.19
CA LEU A 8 2.18 -4.81 10.43
C LEU A 8 1.61 -4.37 9.07
N SER A 9 0.92 -3.22 9.00
CA SER A 9 0.43 -2.66 7.75
C SER A 9 1.56 -2.30 6.77
N VAL A 10 2.68 -1.76 7.28
CA VAL A 10 3.86 -1.47 6.45
C VAL A 10 4.46 -2.75 5.90
N ILE A 11 4.63 -3.78 6.75
CA ILE A 11 5.15 -5.09 6.32
C ILE A 11 4.23 -5.72 5.26
N ALA A 12 2.91 -5.64 5.46
CA ALA A 12 1.95 -6.18 4.52
C ALA A 12 2.05 -5.49 3.15
N LEU A 13 2.13 -4.15 3.10
CA LEU A 13 2.33 -3.44 1.84
C LEU A 13 3.67 -3.81 1.20
N TYR A 14 4.74 -3.95 1.97
CA TYR A 14 6.04 -4.34 1.41
C TYR A 14 5.99 -5.71 0.69
N VAL A 15 5.24 -6.67 1.25
CA VAL A 15 5.02 -7.98 0.62
C VAL A 15 4.11 -7.87 -0.62
N LEU A 16 3.07 -7.05 -0.55
CA LEU A 16 2.17 -6.80 -1.69
C LEU A 16 2.85 -6.01 -2.82
N HIS A 17 3.92 -5.27 -2.54
CA HIS A 17 4.64 -4.52 -3.56
C HIS A 17 5.30 -5.40 -4.62
N GLN A 18 5.48 -6.69 -4.34
CA GLN A 18 6.22 -7.56 -5.24
C GLN A 18 5.48 -7.79 -6.57
N ASP A 19 6.20 -7.71 -7.69
CA ASP A 19 5.59 -7.78 -9.03
C ASP A 19 5.08 -9.16 -9.46
N PHE A 20 5.33 -10.22 -8.68
CA PHE A 20 5.04 -11.59 -9.10
C PHE A 20 3.56 -11.98 -9.08
N TRP A 21 2.68 -11.25 -8.36
CA TRP A 21 1.29 -11.66 -8.11
C TRP A 21 0.46 -11.84 -9.38
N PHE A 22 0.60 -10.94 -10.35
CA PHE A 22 -0.18 -10.93 -11.59
C PHE A 22 0.68 -10.92 -12.86
N TRP A 23 1.96 -11.26 -12.74
CA TRP A 23 2.91 -11.18 -13.86
C TRP A 23 2.45 -11.95 -15.11
N ARG A 24 1.82 -13.10 -14.92
CA ARG A 24 1.37 -14.00 -16.00
C ARG A 24 -0.12 -13.93 -16.28
N ASP A 25 -0.85 -13.05 -15.60
CA ASP A 25 -2.30 -12.94 -15.73
C ASP A 25 -2.68 -11.87 -16.76
N GLY A 26 -3.29 -12.31 -17.86
CA GLY A 26 -3.77 -11.45 -18.94
C GLY A 26 -5.20 -10.96 -18.77
N THR A 27 -5.84 -11.24 -17.63
CA THR A 27 -7.22 -10.84 -17.37
C THR A 27 -7.37 -9.32 -17.48
N LEU A 28 -8.41 -8.88 -18.18
CA LEU A 28 -8.75 -7.47 -18.32
C LEU A 28 -9.85 -7.08 -17.32
N VAL A 29 -9.55 -6.11 -16.46
CA VAL A 29 -10.51 -5.47 -15.57
C VAL A 29 -11.31 -4.45 -16.39
N PHE A 30 -12.64 -4.48 -16.24
CA PHE A 30 -13.60 -3.69 -17.03
C PHE A 30 -13.48 -3.86 -18.56
N GLY A 31 -12.81 -4.93 -19.02
CA GLY A 31 -12.56 -5.18 -20.44
C GLY A 31 -11.51 -4.28 -21.10
N VAL A 32 -10.81 -3.43 -20.34
CA VAL A 32 -9.88 -2.43 -20.90
C VAL A 32 -8.49 -2.40 -20.23
N MET A 33 -8.38 -2.78 -18.97
CA MET A 33 -7.15 -2.60 -18.18
C MET A 33 -6.56 -3.94 -17.77
N PRO A 34 -5.25 -4.22 -18.01
CA PRO A 34 -4.60 -5.42 -17.48
C PRO A 34 -4.69 -5.50 -15.95
N ILE A 35 -5.01 -6.68 -15.41
CA ILE A 35 -5.15 -6.90 -13.97
C ILE A 35 -3.89 -6.52 -13.18
N GLY A 36 -2.70 -6.77 -13.73
CA GLY A 36 -1.44 -6.35 -13.11
C GLY A 36 -1.31 -4.83 -12.95
N LEU A 37 -1.79 -4.05 -13.92
CA LEU A 37 -1.81 -2.59 -13.85
C LEU A 37 -2.87 -2.10 -12.85
N PHE A 38 -4.06 -2.71 -12.87
CA PHE A 38 -5.12 -2.39 -11.91
C PHE A 38 -4.67 -2.65 -10.46
N TYR A 39 -4.01 -3.79 -10.24
CA TYR A 39 -3.41 -4.13 -8.96
C TYR A 39 -2.43 -3.06 -8.48
N HIS A 40 -1.52 -2.61 -9.35
CA HIS A 40 -0.56 -1.55 -9.03
C HIS A 40 -1.24 -0.22 -8.72
N ALA A 41 -2.28 0.15 -9.48
CA ALA A 41 -3.03 1.37 -9.20
C ALA A 41 -3.67 1.34 -7.81
N MET A 42 -4.30 0.22 -7.44
CA MET A 42 -4.88 0.01 -6.10
C MET A 42 -3.81 -0.02 -5.01
N TYR A 43 -2.64 -0.61 -5.29
CA TYR A 43 -1.51 -0.61 -4.38
C TYR A 43 -1.03 0.82 -4.07
N CYS A 44 -0.89 1.69 -5.08
CA CYS A 44 -0.51 3.09 -4.90
C CYS A 44 -1.51 3.86 -4.03
N LEU A 45 -2.82 3.62 -4.20
CA LEU A 45 -3.86 4.22 -3.35
C LEU A 45 -3.73 3.75 -1.90
N ALA A 46 -3.52 2.44 -1.68
CA ALA A 46 -3.33 1.88 -0.36
C ALA A 46 -2.06 2.42 0.33
N ALA A 47 -0.95 2.55 -0.41
CA ALA A 47 0.29 3.11 0.09
C ALA A 47 0.14 4.58 0.49
N SER A 48 -0.57 5.37 -0.31
CA SER A 48 -0.86 6.78 -0.01
C SER A 48 -1.71 6.92 1.25
N ALA A 49 -2.74 6.07 1.40
CA ALA A 49 -3.59 6.04 2.60
C ALA A 49 -2.81 5.61 3.85
N LEU A 50 -1.90 4.62 3.73
CA LEU A 50 -1.05 4.22 4.84
C LEU A 50 -0.10 5.36 5.24
N MET A 51 0.50 6.05 4.28
CA MET A 51 1.36 7.20 4.58
C MET A 51 0.60 8.30 5.31
N TRP A 52 -0.62 8.62 4.86
CA TRP A 52 -1.49 9.57 5.56
C TRP A 52 -1.76 9.14 7.01
N ALA A 53 -2.04 7.85 7.25
CA ALA A 53 -2.24 7.33 8.59
C ALA A 53 -0.97 7.41 9.45
N LEU A 54 0.21 7.11 8.88
CA LEU A 54 1.49 7.20 9.58
C LEU A 54 1.78 8.65 10.01
N VAL A 55 1.59 9.63 9.13
CA VAL A 55 1.78 11.04 9.47
C VAL A 55 0.77 11.49 10.54
N THR A 56 -0.49 11.07 10.41
CA THR A 56 -1.55 11.51 11.34
C THR A 56 -1.40 10.91 12.74
N PHE A 57 -0.97 9.65 12.84
CA PHE A 57 -1.02 8.89 14.10
C PHE A 57 0.35 8.52 14.69
N ALA A 58 1.40 8.43 13.88
CA ALA A 58 2.73 8.01 14.31
C ALA A 58 3.79 9.13 14.23
N TRP A 59 3.49 10.28 13.64
CA TRP A 59 4.45 11.37 13.57
C TRP A 59 4.74 11.94 14.97
N PRO A 60 6.01 11.97 15.40
CA PRO A 60 6.37 12.51 16.71
C PRO A 60 6.08 14.00 16.78
N ARG A 61 5.47 14.43 17.90
CA ARG A 61 5.20 15.84 18.20
C ARG A 61 6.24 16.34 19.19
N GLY A 62 6.62 17.61 19.09
CA GLY A 62 7.64 18.20 19.97
C GLY A 62 9.08 17.95 19.52
N LEU A 63 9.32 17.82 18.21
CA LEU A 63 10.68 17.77 17.64
C LEU A 63 11.34 19.15 17.51
N GLU A 64 10.64 20.22 17.89
CA GLU A 64 11.06 21.63 17.77
C GLU A 64 11.50 22.25 19.11
N GLU A 65 11.62 21.45 20.17
CA GLU A 65 12.25 21.82 21.45
C GLU A 65 13.65 21.22 21.56
#